data_AF-A0A8T5LC15-F1
#
_entry.id   AF-A0A8T5LC15-F1
#
_cell.length_a   1.000
_cell.length_b   1.000
_cell.length_c   1.000
_cell.angle_alpha   90.00
_cell.angle_beta   90.00
_cell.angle_gamma   90.00
#
_symmetry.space_group_name_H-M   'P 1'
#
loop_
_entity.id
_entity.type
_entity.pdbx_description
1 polymer ?
#
loop_
_entity_poly.entity_id
_entity_poly.type
_entity_poly.pdbx_seq_one_letter_code
_entity_poly.pdbx_strand_id
1 'polypeptide(L)'
;MIESIIFMDLLGARSGGIGSVLATWEQSGVFDYLLPFLLIFALIFGILSRIQLFKDNRAITSIISLVVGLMALQFEFVSVFFAEVFPRLGVALSIILVLLIMTGIFIDKKSKGLMWGLFAVGVIIAAVVLINSGEALGWSTGKLWAEDWHNIVLGIIVVAFVVAIVFSGGKKSDKPGSIYEALGFSKDD
;
A
#
# COMPACT_ATOMS: atom_id res chain seq x y z
N MET A 1 0.53 -42.09 -17.78
CA MET A 1 0.73 -40.79 -18.45
C MET A 1 -0.51 -40.32 -19.22
N ILE A 2 -1.25 -41.20 -19.90
CA ILE A 2 -2.49 -40.81 -20.59
C ILE A 2 -3.65 -40.60 -19.58
N GLU A 3 -3.74 -41.44 -18.55
CA GLU A 3 -4.77 -41.30 -17.49
C GLU A 3 -4.61 -40.03 -16.66
N SER A 4 -3.38 -39.55 -16.43
CA SER A 4 -3.12 -38.29 -15.70
C SER A 4 -3.52 -37.05 -16.50
N ILE A 5 -3.42 -37.11 -17.82
CA ILE A 5 -3.86 -36.02 -18.73
C ILE A 5 -5.39 -35.98 -18.79
N ILE A 6 -6.03 -37.15 -18.86
CA ILE A 6 -7.49 -37.27 -18.88
C ILE A 6 -8.12 -36.87 -17.53
N PHE A 7 -7.46 -37.19 -16.41
CA PHE A 7 -7.94 -36.80 -15.08
C PHE A 7 -7.84 -35.28 -14.84
N MET A 8 -6.83 -34.63 -15.43
CA MET A 8 -6.65 -33.18 -15.37
C MET A 8 -7.69 -32.43 -16.23
N ASP A 9 -8.08 -33.02 -17.37
CA ASP A 9 -9.14 -32.51 -18.24
C ASP A 9 -10.55 -32.70 -17.63
N LEU A 10 -10.77 -33.81 -16.91
CA LEU A 10 -12.04 -34.11 -16.24
C LEU A 10 -12.33 -33.19 -15.03
N LEU A 11 -11.28 -32.73 -14.33
CA LEU A 11 -11.39 -31.73 -13.26
C LEU A 11 -11.43 -30.30 -13.82
N GLY A 12 -10.82 -30.04 -14.98
CA GLY A 12 -10.91 -28.77 -15.71
C GLY A 12 -12.29 -28.52 -16.36
N ALA A 13 -12.98 -29.59 -16.76
CA ALA A 13 -14.28 -29.55 -17.44
C ALA A 13 -15.46 -29.02 -16.59
N ARG A 14 -15.31 -28.84 -15.28
CA ARG A 14 -16.35 -28.21 -14.42
C ARG A 14 -16.20 -26.69 -14.25
N SER A 15 -15.18 -26.06 -14.84
CA SER A 15 -14.85 -24.63 -14.66
C SER A 15 -15.11 -23.74 -15.89
N GLY A 16 -16.06 -24.13 -16.74
CA GLY A 16 -16.27 -23.58 -18.09
C GLY A 16 -16.26 -22.05 -18.20
N GLY A 17 -15.51 -21.57 -19.20
CA GLY A 17 -15.52 -20.18 -19.68
C GLY A 17 -14.45 -19.32 -19.03
N ILE A 18 -14.73 -18.76 -17.84
CA ILE A 18 -13.88 -17.75 -17.23
C ILE A 18 -12.78 -18.35 -16.34
N GLY A 19 -13.04 -19.48 -15.69
CA GLY A 19 -12.06 -20.15 -14.83
C GLY A 19 -10.82 -20.59 -15.61
N SER A 20 -11.02 -21.15 -16.81
CA SER A 20 -9.94 -21.55 -17.71
C SER A 20 -9.16 -20.36 -18.26
N VAL A 21 -9.81 -19.23 -18.55
CA VAL A 21 -9.15 -18.00 -19.02
C VAL A 21 -8.27 -17.43 -17.90
N LEU A 22 -8.82 -17.32 -16.68
CA LEU A 22 -8.06 -16.81 -15.53
C LEU A 22 -6.89 -17.72 -15.17
N ALA A 23 -7.07 -19.04 -15.24
CA ALA A 23 -5.98 -20.00 -15.06
C ALA A 23 -4.89 -19.85 -16.13
N THR A 24 -5.28 -19.64 -17.40
CA THR A 24 -4.32 -19.37 -18.48
C THR A 24 -3.54 -18.08 -18.23
N TRP A 25 -4.20 -17.03 -17.76
CA TRP A 25 -3.56 -15.74 -17.46
C TRP A 25 -2.62 -15.82 -16.26
N GLU A 26 -3.00 -16.55 -15.23
CA GLU A 26 -2.15 -16.83 -14.08
C GLU A 26 -0.92 -17.63 -14.51
N GLN A 27 -1.09 -18.73 -15.26
CA GLN A 27 0.01 -19.56 -15.76
C GLN A 27 0.95 -18.83 -16.74
N SER A 28 0.45 -17.84 -17.47
CA SER A 28 1.26 -17.01 -18.37
C SER A 28 1.93 -15.83 -17.67
N GLY A 29 1.77 -15.70 -16.35
CA GLY A 29 2.34 -14.62 -15.54
C GLY A 29 1.66 -13.27 -15.76
N VAL A 30 0.50 -13.22 -16.42
CA VAL A 30 -0.21 -11.95 -16.66
C VAL A 30 -0.50 -11.26 -15.33
N PHE A 31 -0.89 -12.00 -14.29
CA PHE A 31 -1.15 -11.39 -12.99
C PHE A 31 0.11 -10.93 -12.26
N ASP A 32 1.24 -11.60 -12.47
CA ASP A 32 2.51 -11.26 -11.83
C ASP A 32 3.14 -9.98 -12.41
N TYR A 33 2.79 -9.60 -13.63
CA TYR A 33 3.33 -8.39 -14.28
C TYR A 33 2.28 -7.31 -14.51
N LEU A 34 1.09 -7.66 -15.00
CA LEU A 34 0.06 -6.68 -15.37
C LEU A 34 -0.56 -6.03 -14.13
N LEU A 35 -0.84 -6.79 -13.07
CA LEU A 35 -1.46 -6.22 -11.87
C LEU A 35 -0.51 -5.26 -11.14
N PRO A 36 0.77 -5.60 -10.87
CA PRO A 36 1.71 -4.66 -10.25
C PRO A 36 1.91 -3.42 -11.11
N PHE A 37 2.01 -3.58 -12.43
CA PHE A 37 2.12 -2.45 -13.35
C PHE A 37 0.92 -1.50 -13.26
N LEU A 38 -0.30 -2.02 -13.34
CA LEU A 38 -1.51 -1.21 -13.29
C LEU A 38 -1.63 -0.46 -11.94
N LEU A 39 -1.23 -1.11 -10.84
CA LEU A 39 -1.22 -0.50 -9.52
C LEU A 39 -0.21 0.64 -9.42
N ILE A 40 1.03 0.42 -9.89
CA ILE A 40 2.07 1.45 -9.88
C ILE A 40 1.68 2.59 -10.82
N PHE A 41 1.20 2.28 -12.03
CA PHE A 41 0.66 3.27 -12.97
C PHE A 41 -0.41 4.13 -12.32
N ALA A 42 -1.43 3.51 -11.71
CA ALA A 42 -2.55 4.22 -11.09
C ALA A 42 -2.10 5.08 -9.90
N LEU A 43 -1.18 4.57 -9.07
CA LEU A 43 -0.64 5.28 -7.93
C LEU A 43 0.17 6.51 -8.36
N ILE A 44 1.11 6.33 -9.29
CA ILE A 44 1.93 7.42 -9.83
C ILE A 44 1.04 8.45 -10.54
N PHE A 45 0.10 8.00 -11.38
CA PHE A 45 -0.85 8.88 -12.06
C PHE A 45 -1.70 9.68 -11.07
N GLY A 46 -2.22 9.02 -10.03
CA GLY A 46 -3.01 9.65 -8.97
C GLY A 46 -2.21 10.69 -8.20
N ILE A 47 -0.97 10.37 -7.83
CA ILE A 47 -0.06 11.29 -7.12
C ILE A 47 0.25 12.50 -8.00
N LEU A 48 0.71 12.30 -9.24
CA LEU A 48 1.07 13.40 -10.16
C LEU A 48 -0.13 14.30 -10.48
N SER A 49 -1.32 13.71 -10.62
CA SER A 49 -2.57 14.44 -10.83
C SER A 49 -2.97 15.24 -9.59
N ARG A 50 -2.77 14.69 -8.39
CA ARG A 50 -3.12 15.35 -7.13
C ARG A 50 -2.21 16.54 -6.83
N ILE A 51 -0.91 16.41 -7.09
CA ILE A 51 0.07 17.50 -6.88
C ILE A 51 0.09 18.50 -8.04
N GLN A 52 -0.69 18.25 -9.10
CA GLN A 52 -0.77 19.09 -10.30
C GLN A 52 0.60 19.40 -10.92
N LEU A 53 1.52 18.43 -10.92
CA LEU A 53 2.91 18.63 -11.36
C LEU A 53 2.99 19.20 -12.79
N PHE A 54 2.12 18.69 -13.67
CA PHE A 54 2.01 19.12 -15.07
C PHE A 54 0.73 19.91 -15.35
N LYS A 55 0.10 20.47 -14.30
CA LYS A 55 -1.15 21.23 -14.36
C LYS A 55 -2.21 20.53 -15.24
N ASP A 56 -2.56 21.15 -16.36
CA ASP A 56 -3.63 20.70 -17.26
C ASP A 56 -3.20 19.63 -18.26
N ASN A 57 -1.89 19.33 -18.36
CA ASN A 57 -1.42 18.37 -19.33
C ASN A 57 -1.53 16.92 -18.81
N ARG A 58 -2.77 16.42 -18.78
CA ARG A 58 -3.08 15.04 -18.40
C ARG A 58 -2.39 14.02 -19.29
N ALA A 59 -2.14 14.32 -20.56
CA ALA A 59 -1.45 13.40 -21.47
C ALA A 59 -0.02 13.14 -21.00
N ILE A 60 0.72 14.19 -20.59
CA ILE A 60 2.06 14.04 -20.02
C ILE A 60 2.01 13.24 -18.72
N THR A 61 1.06 13.55 -17.82
CA THR A 61 0.90 12.79 -16.58
C THR A 61 0.65 11.31 -16.82
N SER A 62 -0.20 10.96 -17.80
CA SER A 62 -0.44 9.57 -18.19
C SER A 62 0.81 8.89 -18.75
N ILE A 63 1.53 9.54 -19.68
CA ILE A 63 2.73 8.97 -20.31
C ILE A 63 3.82 8.73 -19.27
N ILE A 64 4.08 9.70 -18.38
CA ILE A 64 5.10 9.54 -17.34
C ILE A 64 4.73 8.40 -16.39
N SER A 65 3.47 8.33 -15.97
CA SER A 65 3.01 7.26 -15.08
C SER A 65 3.11 5.89 -15.74
N LEU A 66 2.83 5.80 -17.04
CA LEU A 66 2.96 4.58 -17.85
C LEU A 66 4.42 4.14 -17.89
N VAL A 67 5.32 5.06 -18.23
CA VAL A 67 6.75 4.82 -18.34
C VAL A 67 7.33 4.40 -16.98
N VAL A 68 6.95 5.07 -15.89
CA VAL A 68 7.39 4.70 -14.53
C VAL A 68 6.86 3.32 -14.13
N GLY A 69 5.59 3.03 -14.41
CA GLY A 69 5.01 1.70 -14.15
C GLY A 69 5.75 0.59 -14.89
N LEU A 70 6.05 0.79 -16.18
CA LEU A 70 6.80 -0.19 -16.98
C LEU A 70 8.25 -0.32 -16.52
N MET A 71 8.91 0.79 -16.16
CA MET A 71 10.28 0.75 -15.63
C MET A 71 10.35 0.02 -14.28
N ALA A 72 9.32 0.15 -13.43
CA ALA A 72 9.28 -0.54 -12.16
C ALA A 72 9.24 -2.07 -12.32
N LEU A 73 8.59 -2.58 -13.38
CA LEU A 73 8.56 -4.01 -13.67
C LEU A 73 9.91 -4.62 -14.05
N GLN A 74 10.91 -3.80 -14.41
CA GLN A 74 12.25 -4.33 -14.71
C GLN A 74 12.91 -4.98 -13.50
N PHE A 75 12.47 -4.62 -12.29
CA PHE A 75 12.92 -5.24 -11.06
C PHE A 75 11.97 -6.38 -10.70
N GLU A 76 12.44 -7.62 -10.82
CA GLU A 76 11.69 -8.83 -10.44
C GLU A 76 11.12 -8.73 -9.01
N PHE A 77 11.88 -8.10 -8.11
CA PHE A 77 11.45 -7.83 -6.74
C PHE A 77 10.09 -7.12 -6.65
N VAL A 78 9.77 -6.22 -7.59
CA VAL A 78 8.49 -5.50 -7.60
C VAL A 78 7.35 -6.48 -7.86
N SER A 79 7.44 -7.31 -8.90
CA SER A 79 6.43 -8.32 -9.21
C SER A 79 6.24 -9.30 -8.05
N VAL A 80 7.33 -9.83 -7.50
CA VAL A 80 7.29 -10.77 -6.36
C VAL A 80 6.70 -10.11 -5.11
N PHE A 81 7.06 -8.86 -4.81
CA PHE A 81 6.50 -8.11 -3.69
C PHE A 81 4.98 -8.01 -3.78
N PHE A 82 4.46 -7.61 -4.94
CA PHE A 82 3.02 -7.46 -5.12
C PHE A 82 2.29 -8.80 -5.14
N ALA A 83 2.87 -9.83 -5.75
CA ALA A 83 2.33 -11.20 -5.77
C ALA A 83 2.22 -11.80 -4.36
N GLU A 84 3.08 -11.39 -3.42
CA GLU A 84 3.02 -11.88 -2.04
C GLU A 84 2.12 -11.00 -1.15
N VAL A 85 2.28 -9.68 -1.24
CA VAL A 85 1.61 -8.71 -0.36
C VAL A 85 0.11 -8.65 -0.64
N PHE A 86 -0.31 -8.60 -1.91
CA PHE A 86 -1.71 -8.36 -2.25
C PHE A 86 -2.64 -9.53 -1.89
N PRO A 87 -2.30 -10.81 -2.15
CA PRO A 87 -3.13 -11.91 -1.70
C PRO A 87 -3.31 -11.92 -0.18
N ARG A 88 -2.23 -11.66 0.57
CA ARG A 88 -2.28 -11.61 2.05
C ARG A 88 -3.10 -10.44 2.56
N LEU A 89 -2.96 -9.27 1.94
CA LEU A 89 -3.82 -8.10 2.23
C LEU A 89 -5.28 -8.41 1.92
N GLY A 90 -5.59 -9.08 0.81
CA GLY A 90 -6.95 -9.50 0.47
C GLY A 90 -7.58 -10.38 1.55
N VAL A 91 -6.82 -11.36 2.06
CA VAL A 91 -7.25 -12.21 3.17
C VAL A 91 -7.46 -11.39 4.43
N ALA A 92 -6.51 -10.53 4.80
CA ALA A 92 -6.63 -9.66 5.98
C ALA A 92 -7.81 -8.69 5.92
N LEU A 93 -8.04 -8.05 4.77
CA LEU A 93 -9.19 -7.18 4.55
C LEU A 93 -10.50 -7.95 4.66
N SER A 94 -10.55 -9.19 4.18
CA SER A 94 -11.71 -10.06 4.33
C SER A 94 -11.97 -10.41 5.80
N ILE A 95 -10.92 -10.67 6.59
CA ILE A 95 -11.03 -10.88 8.05
C ILE A 95 -11.56 -9.61 8.74
N ILE A 96 -11.00 -8.45 8.42
CA ILE A 96 -11.45 -7.16 8.97
C ILE A 96 -12.91 -6.90 8.60
N LEU A 97 -13.32 -7.19 7.36
CA LEU A 97 -14.69 -7.05 6.91
C LEU A 97 -15.64 -7.93 7.73
N VAL A 98 -15.29 -9.20 7.96
CA VAL A 98 -16.06 -10.11 8.81
C VAL A 98 -16.16 -9.57 10.24
N LEU A 99 -15.05 -9.10 10.81
CA LEU A 99 -15.05 -8.48 12.15
C LEU A 99 -15.93 -7.24 12.23
N LEU A 100 -15.91 -6.38 11.20
CA LEU A 100 -16.75 -5.18 11.12
C LEU A 100 -18.23 -5.54 10.98
N ILE A 101 -18.58 -6.58 10.22
CA ILE A 101 -19.95 -7.06 10.10
C ILE A 101 -20.42 -7.59 11.46
N MET A 102 -19.62 -8.45 12.11
CA MET A 102 -19.97 -9.00 13.41
C MET A 102 -20.11 -7.91 14.48
N THR A 103 -19.13 -7.03 14.63
CA THR A 103 -19.18 -5.97 15.64
C THR A 103 -20.18 -4.88 15.31
N GLY A 104 -20.38 -4.55 14.03
CA GLY A 104 -21.31 -3.53 13.56
C GLY A 104 -22.78 -3.92 13.66
N ILE A 105 -23.11 -5.22 13.64
CA ILE A 105 -24.48 -5.72 13.84
C ILE A 105 -24.88 -5.72 15.32
N PHE A 106 -23.94 -6.03 16.22
CA PHE A 106 -24.25 -6.24 17.65
C PHE A 106 -23.94 -5.06 18.57
N ILE A 107 -23.25 -4.00 18.09
CA ILE A 107 -22.74 -2.95 18.99
C ILE A 107 -22.96 -1.53 18.46
N ASP A 108 -23.35 -0.63 19.37
CA ASP A 108 -23.53 0.80 19.11
C ASP A 108 -22.20 1.51 18.77
N LYS A 109 -22.20 2.20 17.62
CA LYS A 109 -21.03 2.90 17.03
C LYS A 109 -20.43 4.01 17.91
N LYS A 110 -21.07 4.39 19.02
CA LYS A 110 -20.64 5.48 19.90
C LYS A 110 -19.65 5.07 21.01
N SER A 111 -19.38 3.79 21.20
CA SER A 111 -18.45 3.35 22.24
C SER A 111 -16.98 3.56 21.80
N LYS A 112 -16.31 4.57 22.40
CA LYS A 112 -14.88 4.85 22.14
C LYS A 112 -13.99 3.63 22.40
N GLY A 113 -14.34 2.79 23.38
CA GLY A 113 -13.60 1.56 23.70
C GLY A 113 -13.63 0.52 22.59
N LEU A 114 -14.78 0.31 21.94
CA LEU A 114 -14.88 -0.60 20.80
C LEU A 114 -14.10 -0.08 19.60
N MET A 115 -14.23 1.22 19.30
CA MET A 115 -13.50 1.83 18.19
C MET A 115 -11.99 1.65 18.36
N TRP A 116 -11.49 1.80 19.58
CA TRP A 116 -10.08 1.60 19.88
C TRP A 116 -9.68 0.12 19.85
N GLY A 117 -10.55 -0.79 20.29
CA GLY A 117 -10.35 -2.23 20.17
C GLY A 117 -10.29 -2.70 18.71
N LEU A 118 -11.22 -2.25 17.86
CA LEU A 118 -11.22 -2.54 16.42
C LEU A 118 -9.98 -1.98 15.73
N PHE A 119 -9.56 -0.76 16.11
CA PHE A 119 -8.33 -0.18 15.63
C PHE A 119 -7.11 -1.02 16.02
N ALA A 120 -7.01 -1.44 17.28
CA ALA A 120 -5.92 -2.30 17.76
C ALA A 120 -5.87 -3.64 17.02
N VAL A 121 -7.01 -4.29 16.82
CA VAL A 121 -7.10 -5.55 16.05
C VAL A 121 -6.69 -5.33 14.60
N GLY A 122 -7.16 -4.26 13.96
CA GLY A 122 -6.77 -3.90 12.60
C GLY A 122 -5.27 -3.66 12.45
N VAL A 123 -4.66 -2.96 13.42
CA VAL A 123 -3.21 -2.74 13.46
C VAL A 123 -2.44 -4.06 13.63
N ILE A 124 -2.90 -4.97 14.49
CA ILE A 124 -2.28 -6.27 14.68
C ILE A 124 -2.36 -7.10 13.39
N ILE A 125 -3.53 -7.17 12.75
CA ILE A 125 -3.69 -7.90 11.48
C ILE A 125 -2.78 -7.32 10.41
N ALA A 126 -2.72 -5.99 10.28
CA ALA A 126 -1.83 -5.33 9.33
C ALA A 126 -0.35 -5.64 9.62
N ALA A 127 0.08 -5.59 10.89
CA ALA A 127 1.43 -5.93 11.29
C ALA A 127 1.79 -7.39 10.95
N VAL A 128 0.88 -8.34 11.23
CA VAL A 128 1.06 -9.76 10.90
C VAL A 128 1.23 -9.96 9.40
N VAL A 129 0.39 -9.31 8.57
CA VAL A 129 0.52 -9.40 7.10
C VAL A 129 1.87 -8.86 6.65
N LEU A 130 2.27 -7.68 7.14
CA LEU A 130 3.52 -7.06 6.72
C LEU A 130 4.75 -7.89 7.12
N ILE A 131 4.76 -8.43 8.35
CA ILE A 131 5.86 -9.29 8.84
C ILE A 131 5.93 -10.55 7.99
N ASN A 132 4.82 -11.26 7.83
CA ASN A 132 4.82 -12.51 7.07
C ASN A 132 5.21 -12.24 5.61
N SER A 133 4.71 -11.17 4.99
CA SER A 133 5.05 -10.82 3.60
C SER A 133 6.54 -10.49 3.47
N GLY A 134 7.11 -9.76 4.42
CA GLY A 134 8.55 -9.50 4.47
C GLY A 134 9.36 -10.79 4.55
N GLU A 135 8.99 -11.71 5.43
CA GLU A 135 9.66 -13.00 5.58
C GLU A 135 9.64 -13.84 4.29
N ALA A 136 8.50 -13.85 3.60
CA ALA A 136 8.36 -14.54 2.31
C ALA A 136 9.24 -13.93 1.21
N LEU A 137 9.55 -12.64 1.30
CA LEU A 137 10.49 -11.95 0.40
C LEU A 137 11.96 -12.14 0.82
N GLY A 138 12.24 -13.03 1.76
CA GLY A 138 13.59 -13.28 2.28
C GLY A 138 14.06 -12.23 3.28
N TRP A 139 13.21 -11.27 3.70
CA TRP A 139 13.51 -10.42 4.85
C TRP A 139 13.34 -11.25 6.11
N SER A 140 14.42 -11.93 6.51
CA SER A 140 14.48 -12.58 7.82
C SER A 140 14.46 -11.52 8.91
N THR A 141 13.25 -11.17 9.36
CA THR A 141 13.02 -10.35 10.55
C THR A 141 13.80 -10.95 11.73
N GLY A 142 13.75 -12.27 11.93
CA GLY A 142 14.46 -12.95 13.02
C GLY A 142 15.99 -12.77 13.05
N LYS A 143 16.69 -12.84 11.90
CA LYS A 143 18.15 -12.64 11.86
C LYS A 143 18.54 -11.17 11.79
N LEU A 144 17.81 -10.34 11.03
CA LEU A 144 18.09 -8.91 10.92
C LEU A 144 17.87 -8.16 12.25
N TRP A 145 16.85 -8.56 13.05
CA TRP A 145 16.66 -8.01 14.39
C TRP A 145 17.71 -8.48 15.41
N ALA A 146 18.29 -9.68 15.23
CA ALA A 146 19.31 -10.21 16.12
C ALA A 146 20.73 -9.70 15.78
N GLU A 147 21.05 -9.54 14.51
CA GLU A 147 22.40 -9.23 14.03
C GLU A 147 22.57 -7.75 13.61
N ASP A 148 21.52 -7.09 13.11
CA ASP A 148 21.59 -5.77 12.43
C ASP A 148 20.67 -4.70 13.05
N TRP A 149 20.27 -4.87 14.31
CA TRP A 149 19.33 -3.99 15.00
C TRP A 149 19.73 -2.50 14.96
N HIS A 150 21.04 -2.20 14.95
CA HIS A 150 21.56 -0.83 14.83
C HIS A 150 21.18 -0.16 13.50
N ASN A 151 21.25 -0.89 12.38
CA ASN A 151 20.94 -0.37 11.05
C ASN A 151 19.43 -0.20 10.84
N ILE A 152 18.63 -1.09 11.41
CA ILE A 152 17.17 -1.00 11.40
C ILE A 152 16.70 0.20 12.21
N VAL A 153 17.26 0.41 13.40
CA VAL A 153 16.97 1.59 14.23
C VAL A 153 17.36 2.88 13.49
N LEU A 154 18.50 2.91 12.80
CA LEU A 154 18.92 4.03 11.96
C LEU A 154 17.94 4.28 10.79
N GLY A 155 17.49 3.22 10.12
CA GLY A 155 16.47 3.32 9.06
C GLY A 155 15.14 3.85 9.57
N ILE A 156 14.66 3.37 10.72
CA ILE A 156 13.46 3.87 11.38
C ILE A 156 13.62 5.33 11.79
N ILE A 157 14.79 5.73 12.32
CA ILE A 157 15.09 7.12 12.66
C ILE A 157 15.07 8.00 11.41
N VAL A 158 15.65 7.56 10.30
CA VAL A 158 15.66 8.30 9.03
C VAL A 158 14.26 8.45 8.47
N VAL A 159 13.46 7.38 8.45
CA VAL A 159 12.05 7.42 8.02
C VAL A 159 11.25 8.33 8.95
N ALA A 160 11.41 8.21 10.27
CA ALA A 160 10.75 9.07 11.26
C ALA A 160 11.18 10.53 11.10
N PHE A 161 12.44 10.80 10.76
CA PHE A 161 12.97 12.14 10.51
C PHE A 161 12.41 12.74 9.22
N VAL A 162 12.35 11.96 8.13
CA VAL A 162 11.73 12.38 6.86
C VAL A 162 10.24 12.66 7.08
N VAL A 163 9.54 11.76 7.76
CA VAL A 163 8.14 11.95 8.17
C VAL A 163 8.01 13.22 9.02
N ALA A 164 8.86 13.39 10.04
CA ALA A 164 8.85 14.58 10.90
C ALA A 164 9.10 15.87 10.11
N ILE A 165 10.01 15.89 9.12
CA ILE A 165 10.22 17.05 8.24
C ILE A 165 8.97 17.33 7.40
N VAL A 166 8.40 16.29 6.81
CA VAL A 166 7.18 16.41 5.97
C VAL A 166 6.00 16.93 6.78
N PHE A 167 5.84 16.49 8.03
CA PHE A 167 4.78 16.95 8.93
C PHE A 167 5.12 18.25 9.67
N SER A 168 6.40 18.59 9.85
CA SER A 168 6.85 19.84 10.47
C SER A 168 6.80 21.02 9.49
N GLY A 169 6.84 20.78 8.18
CA GLY A 169 6.61 21.80 7.15
C GLY A 169 5.17 22.34 7.11
N GLY A 170 4.24 21.74 7.86
CA GLY A 170 2.83 22.12 7.91
C GLY A 170 2.44 23.11 9.01
N LYS A 171 3.32 23.44 9.96
CA LYS A 171 3.04 24.49 10.95
C LYS A 171 3.52 25.84 10.42
N LYS A 172 2.67 26.49 9.63
CA LYS A 172 2.70 27.96 9.54
C LYS A 172 2.65 28.51 10.96
N SER A 173 3.68 29.24 11.32
CA SER A 173 3.70 30.10 12.51
C SER A 173 2.61 31.17 12.33
N ASP A 174 1.40 30.88 12.80
CA ASP A 174 0.34 31.88 12.96
C ASP A 174 0.70 32.82 14.12
N LYS A 175 1.55 33.80 13.82
CA LYS A 175 1.54 35.13 14.46
C LYS A 175 1.98 36.17 13.44
N PRO A 176 1.04 36.81 12.71
CA PRO A 176 1.33 38.05 12.01
C PRO A 176 1.28 39.20 13.04
N GLY A 177 2.35 39.36 13.81
CA GLY A 177 2.69 40.69 14.31
C GLY A 177 3.26 41.43 13.10
N SER A 178 2.46 42.32 12.51
CA SER A 178 2.89 43.05 11.32
C SER A 178 4.18 43.80 11.64
N ILE A 179 5.11 43.88 10.69
CA ILE A 179 6.41 44.55 10.86
C ILE A 179 6.24 46.00 11.41
N TYR A 180 5.08 46.62 11.17
CA TYR A 180 4.70 47.93 11.69
C TYR A 180 4.58 47.99 13.23
N GLU A 181 4.11 46.91 13.87
CA GLU A 181 4.01 46.80 15.34
C GLU A 181 5.40 46.63 15.99
N ALA A 182 6.30 45.87 15.34
CA ALA A 182 7.68 45.70 15.81
C ALA A 182 8.51 46.99 15.70
N LEU A 183 8.11 47.90 14.81
CA LEU A 183 8.72 49.22 14.63
C LEU A 183 8.00 50.33 15.40
N GLY A 184 6.99 49.99 16.22
CA GLY A 184 6.31 50.94 17.11
C GLY A 184 5.32 51.87 16.41
N PHE A 185 4.90 51.58 15.18
CA PHE A 185 3.87 52.36 14.49
C PHE A 185 2.50 51.71 14.70
N SER A 186 1.65 52.37 15.50
CA SER A 186 0.23 52.07 15.61
C SER A 186 -0.48 52.46 14.31
N LYS A 187 -1.49 51.69 13.90
CA LYS A 187 -2.19 51.83 12.62
C LYS A 187 -3.19 53.00 12.57
N ASP A 188 -3.14 53.93 13.54
CA ASP A 188 -4.19 54.92 13.77
C ASP A 188 -3.69 56.39 13.77
N ASP A 189 -2.61 56.71 13.03
CA ASP A 189 -2.22 58.09 12.69
C ASP A 189 -2.27 58.34 11.17
#